data_AF-E3KKR0-F1
#
_entry.id   AF-E3KKR0-F1
#
_cell.length_a   1.000
_cell.length_b   1.000
_cell.length_c   1.000
_cell.angle_alpha   90.00
_cell.angle_beta   90.00
_cell.angle_gamma   90.00
#
_symmetry.space_group_name_H-M   'P 1'
#
loop_
_entity.id
_entity.type
_entity.pdbx_description
1 polymer ?
#
loop_
_entity_poly.entity_id
_entity_poly.type
_entity_poly.pdbx_seq_one_letter_code
_entity_poly.pdbx_strand_id
1 'polypeptide(L)'
;MKTILDSQSPRFLQQLPEDYSENCTWLASFDNIIRQQLKAEKFKLSTIIQSNLPPPPAKVPPILKLVSSVYIAMHPCYKNTPEARVYAEVPPPARARLAYIRFMIHLNHIQREGKQKGETPTIWHQINDDLNARVGRTRMYRYAFGQIILAKDKRLWDGATTLDKVDPDDCALPTEDEIAAEIARLGGDQSTQAAPTTTAT
;
A
#
# COMPACT_ATOMS: atom_id res chain seq x y z
N MET A 1 -28.90 -22.50 31.65
CA MET A 1 -28.27 -21.80 32.78
C MET A 1 -28.51 -22.51 34.11
N LYS A 2 -29.77 -22.80 34.49
CA LYS A 2 -30.11 -23.56 35.71
C LYS A 2 -29.29 -24.85 35.89
N THR A 3 -29.29 -25.72 34.88
CA THR A 3 -28.48 -26.97 34.90
C THR A 3 -26.97 -26.76 35.08
N ILE A 4 -26.42 -25.63 34.62
CA ILE A 4 -25.01 -25.29 34.76
C ILE A 4 -24.72 -24.73 36.16
N LEU A 5 -25.67 -24.00 36.75
CA LEU A 5 -25.59 -23.51 38.12
C LEU A 5 -25.66 -24.66 39.12
N ASP A 6 -26.58 -25.60 38.91
CA ASP A 6 -26.78 -26.75 39.80
C ASP A 6 -25.59 -27.71 39.81
N SER A 7 -24.73 -27.67 38.77
CA SER A 7 -23.47 -28.41 38.71
C SER A 7 -22.28 -27.68 39.35
N GLN A 8 -22.47 -26.47 39.88
CA GLN A 8 -21.40 -25.71 40.54
C GLN A 8 -21.16 -26.18 41.97
N SER A 9 -20.02 -25.80 42.54
CA SER A 9 -19.66 -26.18 43.90
C SER A 9 -20.67 -25.66 44.95
N PRO A 10 -20.89 -26.39 46.06
CA PRO A 10 -21.78 -25.95 47.14
C PRO A 10 -21.43 -24.57 47.69
N ARG A 11 -20.13 -24.24 47.76
CA ARG A 11 -19.63 -22.92 48.18
C ARG A 11 -20.07 -21.80 47.23
N PHE A 12 -20.14 -22.06 45.94
CA PHE A 12 -20.62 -21.10 44.95
C PHE A 12 -22.14 -20.92 45.04
N LEU A 13 -22.89 -22.01 45.19
CA LEU A 13 -24.34 -21.98 45.33
C LEU A 13 -24.80 -21.19 46.57
N GLN A 14 -24.03 -21.24 47.68
CA GLN A 14 -24.28 -20.43 48.88
C GLN A 14 -24.18 -18.90 48.65
N GLN A 15 -23.59 -18.46 47.54
CA GLN A 15 -23.50 -17.03 47.19
C GLN A 15 -24.71 -16.54 46.38
N LEU A 16 -25.60 -17.45 45.97
CA LEU A 16 -26.80 -17.15 45.19
C LEU A 16 -28.00 -16.96 46.13
N PRO A 17 -29.05 -16.24 45.71
CA PRO A 17 -30.31 -16.19 46.45
C PRO A 17 -30.90 -17.57 46.68
N GLU A 18 -31.57 -17.81 47.81
CA GLU A 18 -32.16 -19.12 48.13
C GLU A 18 -33.21 -19.58 47.09
N ASP A 19 -33.89 -18.64 46.44
CA ASP A 19 -34.93 -18.87 45.42
C ASP A 19 -34.38 -18.87 43.97
N TYR A 20 -33.05 -18.82 43.78
CA TYR A 20 -32.44 -18.61 42.46
C TYR A 20 -32.92 -19.59 41.38
N SER A 21 -33.25 -20.82 41.78
CA SER A 21 -33.60 -21.90 40.87
C SER A 21 -35.02 -21.77 40.29
N GLU A 22 -35.91 -21.04 40.95
CA GLU A 22 -37.30 -20.81 40.54
C GLU A 22 -37.54 -19.37 40.08
N ASN A 23 -36.63 -18.45 40.41
CA ASN A 23 -36.72 -17.05 40.04
C ASN A 23 -36.22 -16.80 38.61
N CYS A 24 -37.12 -16.93 37.63
CA CYS A 24 -36.85 -16.71 36.21
C CYS A 24 -36.28 -15.32 35.89
N THR A 25 -36.74 -14.28 36.61
CA THR A 25 -36.27 -12.90 36.43
C THR A 25 -34.81 -12.76 36.86
N TRP A 26 -34.45 -13.36 38.01
CA TRP A 26 -33.08 -13.38 38.49
C TRP A 26 -32.17 -14.19 37.54
N LEU A 27 -32.60 -15.36 37.09
CA LEU A 27 -31.83 -16.19 36.14
C LEU A 27 -31.55 -15.46 34.81
N ALA A 28 -32.53 -14.71 34.28
CA ALA A 28 -32.35 -13.92 33.06
C ALA A 28 -31.37 -12.75 33.30
N SER A 29 -31.47 -12.08 34.44
CA SER A 29 -30.54 -11.01 34.84
C SER A 29 -29.11 -11.55 35.00
N PHE A 30 -28.96 -12.68 35.66
CA PHE A 30 -27.68 -13.35 35.87
C PHE A 30 -27.04 -13.82 34.56
N ASP A 31 -27.83 -14.39 33.64
CA ASP A 31 -27.37 -14.76 32.29
C ASP A 31 -26.86 -13.53 31.53
N ASN A 32 -27.58 -12.41 31.61
CA ASN A 32 -27.16 -11.16 30.99
C ASN A 32 -25.85 -10.64 31.62
N ILE A 33 -25.71 -10.66 32.94
CA ILE A 33 -24.47 -10.25 33.62
C ILE A 33 -23.28 -11.09 33.14
N ILE A 34 -23.42 -12.41 33.11
CA ILE A 34 -22.36 -13.30 32.60
C ILE A 34 -22.03 -12.98 31.15
N ARG A 35 -23.04 -12.82 30.28
CA ARG A 35 -22.83 -12.47 28.87
C ARG A 35 -22.10 -11.15 28.71
N GLN A 36 -22.48 -10.11 29.47
CA GLN A 36 -21.81 -8.82 29.41
C GLN A 36 -20.36 -8.94 29.89
N GLN A 37 -20.11 -9.67 30.98
CA GLN A 37 -18.76 -9.88 31.49
C GLN A 37 -17.90 -10.65 30.49
N LEU A 38 -18.39 -11.76 29.93
CA LEU A 38 -17.67 -12.52 28.91
C LEU A 38 -17.42 -11.70 27.65
N LYS A 39 -18.39 -10.88 27.23
CA LYS A 39 -18.23 -9.96 26.10
C LYS A 39 -17.14 -8.95 26.40
N ALA A 40 -17.15 -8.32 27.57
CA ALA A 40 -16.13 -7.35 28.00
C ALA A 40 -14.73 -7.98 28.05
N GLU A 41 -14.59 -9.17 28.66
CA GLU A 41 -13.31 -9.89 28.73
C GLU A 41 -12.83 -10.33 27.33
N LYS A 42 -13.73 -10.79 26.45
CA LYS A 42 -13.40 -11.07 25.05
C LYS A 42 -12.87 -9.84 24.34
N PHE A 43 -13.51 -8.68 24.53
CA PHE A 43 -13.03 -7.43 23.95
C PHE A 43 -11.66 -7.03 24.52
N LYS A 44 -11.46 -7.12 25.84
CA LYS A 44 -10.15 -6.87 26.46
C LYS A 44 -9.06 -7.77 25.89
N LEU A 45 -9.32 -9.08 25.82
CA LEU A 45 -8.38 -10.04 25.25
C LEU A 45 -8.08 -9.72 23.78
N SER A 46 -9.12 -9.45 22.98
CA SER A 46 -8.95 -9.06 21.58
C SER A 46 -8.09 -7.80 21.44
N THR A 47 -8.32 -6.79 22.29
CA THR A 47 -7.52 -5.56 22.30
C THR A 47 -6.07 -5.86 22.69
N ILE A 48 -5.83 -6.66 23.74
CA ILE A 48 -4.47 -7.05 24.15
C ILE A 48 -3.76 -7.78 23.01
N ILE A 49 -4.42 -8.73 22.36
CA ILE A 49 -3.82 -9.46 21.23
C ILE A 49 -3.50 -8.48 20.10
N GLN A 50 -4.47 -7.64 19.70
CA GLN A 50 -4.28 -6.68 18.60
C GLN A 50 -3.21 -5.63 18.90
N SER A 51 -3.09 -5.16 20.15
CA SER A 51 -2.07 -4.18 20.53
C SER A 51 -0.66 -4.75 20.59
N ASN A 52 -0.53 -6.07 20.75
CA ASN A 52 0.76 -6.76 20.80
C ASN A 52 1.17 -7.37 19.46
N LEU A 53 0.28 -7.37 18.45
CA LEU A 53 0.63 -7.75 17.09
C LEU A 53 1.23 -6.55 16.37
N PRO A 54 2.19 -6.76 15.44
CA PRO A 54 2.61 -5.70 14.55
C PRO A 54 1.38 -5.18 13.78
N PRO A 55 1.34 -3.87 13.47
CA PRO A 55 0.27 -3.35 12.64
C PRO A 55 0.24 -4.11 11.30
N PRO A 56 -0.95 -4.30 10.71
CA PRO A 56 -1.04 -4.93 9.40
C PRO A 56 -0.17 -4.15 8.41
N PRO A 57 0.50 -4.84 7.47
CA PRO A 57 1.41 -4.19 6.55
C PRO A 57 0.71 -3.06 5.79
N ALA A 58 1.38 -1.91 5.75
CA ALA A 58 0.81 -0.71 5.18
C ALA A 58 0.60 -0.90 3.67
N LYS A 59 -0.59 -0.53 3.21
CA LYS A 59 -0.90 -0.48 1.78
C LYS A 59 -0.13 0.66 1.15
N VAL A 60 0.50 0.39 0.01
CA VAL A 60 1.26 1.41 -0.71
C VAL A 60 0.29 2.30 -1.49
N PRO A 61 0.40 3.63 -1.38
CA PRO A 61 -0.56 4.54 -2.02
C PRO A 61 -0.48 4.49 -3.54
N PRO A 62 -1.58 4.73 -4.26
CA PRO A 62 -1.56 4.93 -5.71
C PRO A 62 -0.67 6.10 -6.12
N ILE A 63 -0.18 6.10 -7.37
CA ILE A 63 0.71 7.15 -7.87
C ILE A 63 0.12 8.55 -7.75
N LEU A 64 -1.20 8.69 -7.90
CA LEU A 64 -1.92 9.95 -7.75
C LEU A 64 -1.71 10.52 -6.34
N LYS A 65 -1.90 9.66 -5.33
CA LYS A 65 -1.77 10.05 -3.93
C LYS A 65 -0.31 10.31 -3.55
N LEU A 66 0.62 9.49 -4.06
CA LEU A 66 2.06 9.70 -3.86
C LEU A 66 2.50 11.07 -4.40
N VAL A 67 2.23 11.33 -5.68
CA VAL A 67 2.61 12.60 -6.35
C VAL A 67 1.96 13.78 -5.64
N SER A 68 0.67 13.70 -5.35
CA SER A 68 -0.05 14.81 -4.71
C SER A 68 0.50 15.09 -3.31
N SER A 69 0.73 14.05 -2.50
CA SER A 69 1.27 14.20 -1.14
C SER A 69 2.66 14.85 -1.15
N VAL A 70 3.54 14.41 -2.05
CA VAL A 70 4.88 15.00 -2.18
C VAL A 70 4.79 16.47 -2.56
N TYR A 71 3.98 16.81 -3.57
CA TYR A 71 3.88 18.19 -4.04
C TYR A 71 3.18 19.11 -3.04
N ILE A 72 2.15 18.63 -2.33
CA ILE A 72 1.50 19.38 -1.24
C ILE A 72 2.49 19.65 -0.10
N ALA A 73 3.32 18.68 0.25
CA ALA A 73 4.31 18.83 1.32
C ALA A 73 5.47 19.77 0.93
N MET A 74 5.91 19.75 -0.33
CA MET A 74 7.09 20.50 -0.77
C MET A 74 6.77 21.89 -1.32
N HIS A 75 5.53 22.14 -1.76
CA HIS A 75 5.15 23.40 -2.38
C HIS A 75 3.91 23.99 -1.70
N PRO A 76 4.07 25.06 -0.90
CA PRO A 76 2.97 25.68 -0.15
C PRO A 76 1.77 26.11 -0.99
N CYS A 77 1.96 26.39 -2.29
CA CYS A 77 0.88 26.75 -3.21
C CYS A 77 -0.17 25.63 -3.39
N TYR A 78 0.16 24.38 -3.07
CA TYR A 78 -0.75 23.24 -3.19
C TYR A 78 -1.47 22.88 -1.88
N LYS A 79 -1.21 23.58 -0.76
CA LYS A 79 -1.70 23.21 0.59
C LYS A 79 -3.20 22.95 0.68
N ASN A 80 -4.01 23.66 -0.11
CA ASN A 80 -5.48 23.53 -0.12
C ASN A 80 -6.01 23.08 -1.49
N THR A 81 -5.15 22.51 -2.34
CA THR A 81 -5.51 22.08 -3.69
C THR A 81 -5.92 20.60 -3.67
N PRO A 82 -7.06 20.22 -4.27
CA PRO A 82 -7.46 18.82 -4.35
C PRO A 82 -6.40 17.95 -5.04
N GLU A 83 -6.15 16.73 -4.53
CA GLU A 83 -5.10 15.83 -5.04
C GLU A 83 -5.18 15.62 -6.56
N ALA A 84 -6.37 15.38 -7.11
CA ALA A 84 -6.56 15.19 -8.55
C ALA A 84 -6.08 16.39 -9.37
N ARG A 85 -6.26 17.62 -8.85
CA ARG A 85 -5.81 18.85 -9.49
C ARG A 85 -4.29 19.00 -9.39
N VAL A 86 -3.70 18.74 -8.21
CA VAL A 86 -2.24 18.72 -8.04
C VAL A 86 -1.62 17.73 -9.04
N TYR A 87 -2.12 16.50 -9.07
CA TYR A 87 -1.63 15.48 -9.98
C TYR A 87 -1.70 15.91 -11.45
N ALA A 88 -2.82 16.53 -11.87
CA ALA A 88 -2.99 17.01 -13.24
C ALA A 88 -1.98 18.11 -13.62
N GLU A 89 -1.65 19.01 -12.69
CA GLU A 89 -0.71 20.12 -12.90
C GLU A 89 0.76 19.66 -12.86
N VAL A 90 1.09 18.58 -12.13
CA VAL A 90 2.47 18.04 -12.10
C VAL A 90 2.86 17.48 -13.47
N PRO A 91 3.99 17.88 -14.08
CA PRO A 91 4.38 17.38 -15.39
C PRO A 91 4.62 15.86 -15.40
N PRO A 92 4.24 15.12 -16.47
CA PRO A 92 4.45 13.68 -16.57
C PRO A 92 5.88 13.20 -16.25
N PRO A 93 6.96 13.89 -16.69
CA PRO A 93 8.32 13.50 -16.32
C PRO A 93 8.59 13.53 -14.81
N ALA A 94 7.97 14.45 -14.07
CA ALA A 94 8.11 14.50 -12.61
C ALA A 94 7.35 13.36 -11.94
N ARG A 95 6.17 13.00 -12.46
CA ARG A 95 5.42 11.80 -12.01
C ARG A 95 6.26 10.53 -12.20
N ALA A 96 6.86 10.38 -13.38
CA ALA A 96 7.75 9.25 -13.69
C ALA A 96 8.98 9.19 -12.78
N ARG A 97 9.58 10.34 -12.42
CA ARG A 97 10.69 10.39 -11.46
C ARG A 97 10.29 9.90 -10.07
N LEU A 98 9.11 10.29 -9.58
CA LEU A 98 8.62 9.81 -8.29
C LEU A 98 8.32 8.31 -8.29
N ALA A 99 7.72 7.80 -9.38
CA ALA A 99 7.55 6.36 -9.58
C ALA A 99 8.90 5.62 -9.62
N TYR A 100 9.89 6.14 -10.34
CA TYR A 100 11.24 5.59 -10.39
C TYR A 100 11.90 5.54 -9.01
N ILE A 101 11.87 6.63 -8.25
CA ILE A 101 12.44 6.67 -6.90
C ILE A 101 11.77 5.63 -6.01
N ARG A 102 10.44 5.47 -6.10
CA ARG A 102 9.70 4.43 -5.38
C ARG A 102 10.20 3.02 -5.73
N PHE A 103 10.40 2.72 -7.01
CA PHE A 103 10.93 1.43 -7.47
C PHE A 103 12.33 1.17 -6.90
N MET A 104 13.22 2.17 -6.96
CA MET A 104 14.58 2.05 -6.41
C MET A 104 14.60 1.83 -4.89
N ILE A 105 13.70 2.47 -4.15
CA ILE A 105 13.54 2.24 -2.71
C ILE A 105 13.10 0.80 -2.42
N HIS A 106 12.12 0.28 -3.18
CA HIS A 106 11.68 -1.11 -3.02
C HIS A 106 12.74 -2.14 -3.39
N LEU A 107 13.41 -1.97 -4.53
CA LEU A 107 14.49 -2.87 -4.93
C LEU A 107 15.58 -2.92 -3.86
N ASN A 108 15.92 -1.77 -3.26
CA ASN A 108 16.88 -1.74 -2.17
C ASN A 108 16.36 -2.42 -0.89
N HIS A 109 15.07 -2.26 -0.57
CA HIS A 109 14.44 -2.96 0.56
C HIS A 109 14.60 -4.47 0.41
N ILE A 110 14.16 -5.01 -0.74
CA ILE A 110 14.26 -6.44 -1.08
C ILE A 110 15.72 -6.91 -1.01
N GLN A 111 16.66 -6.17 -1.59
CA GLN A 111 18.08 -6.54 -1.58
C GLN A 111 18.73 -6.55 -0.19
N ARG A 112 18.13 -5.86 0.78
CA ARG A 112 18.58 -5.77 2.18
C ARG A 112 17.96 -6.83 3.07
N GLU A 113 16.84 -7.43 2.66
CA GLU A 113 16.23 -8.52 3.42
C GLU A 113 17.25 -9.65 3.63
N GLY A 114 17.50 -9.99 4.90
CA GLY A 114 18.46 -11.02 5.29
C GLY A 114 19.94 -10.62 5.29
N LYS A 115 20.30 -9.35 4.99
CA LYS A 115 21.71 -8.88 5.00
C LYS A 115 22.03 -8.01 6.21
N GLN A 116 23.31 -7.97 6.62
CA GLN A 116 23.75 -7.12 7.72
C GLN A 116 23.87 -5.65 7.30
N LYS A 117 23.69 -4.75 8.28
CA LYS A 117 23.80 -3.30 8.08
C LYS A 117 25.22 -2.93 7.64
N GLY A 118 25.37 -2.47 6.40
CA GLY A 118 26.64 -2.06 5.81
C GLY A 118 27.10 -2.90 4.63
N GLU A 119 26.49 -4.08 4.40
CA GLU A 119 26.85 -4.98 3.29
C GLU A 119 26.23 -4.56 1.95
N THR A 120 25.18 -3.73 1.98
CA THR A 120 24.50 -3.25 0.76
C THR A 120 24.78 -1.78 0.50
N PRO A 121 25.00 -1.37 -0.76
CA PRO A 121 25.01 0.03 -1.15
C PRO A 121 23.78 0.80 -0.64
N THR A 122 23.93 2.10 -0.40
CA THR A 122 22.78 2.94 -0.08
C THR A 122 21.89 3.11 -1.32
N ILE A 123 20.58 3.32 -1.12
CA ILE A 123 19.64 3.65 -2.21
C ILE A 123 20.18 4.77 -3.12
N TRP A 124 20.87 5.75 -2.54
CA TRP A 124 21.35 6.92 -3.26
C TRP A 124 22.50 6.60 -4.21
N HIS A 125 23.41 5.68 -3.83
CA HIS A 125 24.45 5.21 -4.74
C HIS A 125 23.84 4.43 -5.90
N GLN A 126 22.87 3.55 -5.62
CA GLN A 126 22.17 2.78 -6.66
C GLN A 126 21.43 3.68 -7.66
N ILE A 127 20.73 4.71 -7.16
CA ILE A 127 20.08 5.72 -8.00
C ILE A 127 21.11 6.48 -8.82
N ASN A 128 22.20 6.93 -8.20
CA ASN A 128 23.22 7.69 -8.89
C ASN A 128 23.87 6.88 -10.03
N ASP A 129 24.21 5.62 -9.77
CA ASP A 129 24.84 4.73 -10.74
C ASP A 129 23.91 4.42 -11.93
N ASP A 130 22.64 4.09 -11.66
CA ASP A 130 21.64 3.85 -12.71
C ASP A 130 21.35 5.11 -13.54
N LEU A 131 21.20 6.27 -12.89
CA LEU A 131 21.01 7.54 -13.61
C LEU A 131 22.23 7.89 -14.46
N ASN A 132 23.44 7.69 -13.94
CA ASN A 132 24.69 7.96 -14.66
C ASN A 132 24.79 7.09 -15.93
N ALA A 133 24.44 5.80 -15.83
CA ALA A 133 24.38 4.89 -16.99
C ALA A 133 23.40 5.37 -18.08
N ARG A 134 22.44 6.23 -17.74
CA ARG A 134 21.39 6.74 -18.66
C ARG A 134 21.64 8.17 -19.17
N VAL A 135 22.67 8.88 -18.68
CA VAL A 135 22.96 10.27 -19.08
C VAL A 135 23.19 10.40 -20.59
N GLY A 136 23.93 9.46 -21.19
CA GLY A 136 24.24 9.45 -22.62
C GLY A 136 23.11 8.99 -23.54
N ARG A 137 21.95 8.59 -22.98
CA ARG A 137 20.86 8.01 -23.78
C ARG A 137 20.00 9.09 -24.44
N THR A 138 19.41 8.74 -25.58
CA THR A 138 18.60 9.64 -26.39
C THR A 138 17.38 10.18 -25.62
N ARG A 139 16.81 11.29 -26.09
CA ARG A 139 15.58 11.84 -25.51
C ARG A 139 14.43 10.84 -25.57
N MET A 140 14.30 10.11 -26.69
CA MET A 140 13.27 9.08 -26.87
C MET A 140 13.46 7.91 -25.90
N TYR A 141 14.68 7.47 -25.69
CA TYR A 141 14.98 6.43 -24.70
C TYR A 141 14.52 6.84 -23.30
N ARG A 142 14.90 8.05 -22.85
CA ARG A 142 14.53 8.55 -21.51
C ARG A 142 13.02 8.73 -21.36
N TYR A 143 12.34 9.12 -22.44
CA TYR A 143 10.89 9.24 -22.47
C TYR A 143 10.19 7.87 -22.38
N ALA A 144 10.60 6.91 -23.21
CA ALA A 144 10.09 5.53 -23.17
C ALA A 144 10.29 4.89 -21.80
N PHE A 145 11.50 5.01 -21.24
CA PHE A 145 11.80 4.54 -19.88
C PHE A 145 10.83 5.12 -18.84
N GLY A 146 10.62 6.44 -18.85
CA GLY A 146 9.71 7.10 -17.92
C GLY A 146 8.25 6.63 -18.08
N GLN A 147 7.82 6.37 -19.31
CA GLN A 147 6.46 5.86 -19.57
C GLN A 147 6.28 4.44 -19.07
N ILE A 148 7.24 3.55 -19.29
CA ILE A 148 7.19 2.17 -18.80
C ILE A 148 7.17 2.17 -17.27
N ILE A 149 8.06 2.92 -16.61
CA ILE A 149 8.08 3.05 -15.15
C ILE A 149 6.73 3.51 -14.63
N LEU A 150 6.16 4.57 -15.21
CA LEU A 150 4.88 5.11 -14.75
C LEU A 150 3.72 4.13 -14.98
N ALA A 151 3.76 3.34 -16.05
CA ALA A 151 2.76 2.31 -16.33
C ALA A 151 2.87 1.13 -15.35
N LYS A 152 4.09 0.60 -15.13
CA LYS A 152 4.35 -0.46 -14.14
C LYS A 152 3.88 -0.04 -12.75
N ASP A 153 4.22 1.19 -12.36
CA ASP A 153 3.89 1.76 -11.08
C ASP A 153 2.37 1.89 -10.84
N LYS A 154 1.61 2.35 -11.85
CA LYS A 154 0.14 2.39 -11.79
C LYS A 154 -0.50 1.01 -11.70
N ARG A 155 0.07 0.02 -12.40
CA ARG A 155 -0.42 -1.36 -12.39
C ARG A 155 -0.21 -2.02 -11.03
N LEU A 156 0.95 -1.78 -10.42
CA LEU A 156 1.38 -2.44 -9.20
C LEU A 156 0.74 -1.84 -7.94
N TRP A 157 0.61 -0.51 -7.91
CA TRP A 157 0.15 0.22 -6.73
C TRP A 157 -1.26 0.78 -6.93
N ASP A 158 -2.24 -0.08 -6.69
CA ASP A 158 -3.68 0.22 -6.76
C ASP A 158 -4.26 0.80 -5.45
N GLY A 159 -3.45 0.86 -4.39
CA GLY A 159 -3.88 1.29 -3.06
C GLY A 159 -4.38 0.15 -2.16
N ALA A 160 -4.40 -1.09 -2.66
CA ALA A 160 -4.67 -2.31 -1.91
C ALA A 160 -3.41 -3.18 -1.73
N THR A 161 -2.47 -3.14 -2.68
CA THR A 161 -1.19 -3.86 -2.62
C THR A 161 -0.32 -3.39 -1.44
N THR A 162 0.23 -4.34 -0.69
CA THR A 162 1.20 -4.12 0.39
C THR A 162 2.61 -4.44 -0.11
N LEU A 163 3.62 -3.86 0.54
CA LEU A 163 5.02 -4.07 0.16
C LEU A 163 5.41 -5.55 0.08
N ASP A 164 5.08 -6.33 1.10
CA ASP A 164 5.51 -7.73 1.27
C ASP A 164 4.86 -8.71 0.27
N LYS A 165 3.93 -8.24 -0.58
CA LYS A 165 3.19 -9.08 -1.54
C LYS A 165 3.69 -8.94 -2.97
N VAL A 166 4.68 -8.09 -3.20
CA VAL A 166 5.17 -7.78 -4.55
C VAL A 166 6.38 -8.63 -4.87
N ASP A 167 6.33 -9.25 -6.05
CA ASP A 167 7.46 -9.98 -6.59
C ASP A 167 8.59 -9.00 -6.98
N PRO A 168 9.87 -9.30 -6.65
CA PRO A 168 11.00 -8.49 -7.09
C PRO A 168 11.02 -8.19 -8.60
N ASP A 169 10.56 -9.13 -9.44
CA ASP A 169 10.53 -8.99 -10.89
C ASP A 169 9.50 -7.94 -11.35
N ASP A 170 8.41 -7.76 -10.61
CA ASP A 170 7.42 -6.70 -10.88
C ASP A 170 7.97 -5.30 -10.57
N CYS A 171 8.97 -5.21 -9.69
CA CYS A 171 9.69 -3.98 -9.36
C CYS A 171 10.97 -3.78 -10.19
N ALA A 172 11.30 -4.69 -11.11
CA ALA A 172 12.50 -4.58 -11.92
C ALA A 172 12.43 -3.36 -12.85
N LEU A 173 13.58 -2.69 -13.00
CA LEU A 173 13.71 -1.58 -13.95
C LEU A 173 13.50 -2.06 -15.39
N PRO A 174 12.99 -1.19 -16.28
CA PRO A 174 12.81 -1.53 -17.69
C PRO A 174 14.07 -2.07 -18.35
N THR A 175 13.94 -3.21 -19.03
CA THR A 175 15.03 -3.82 -19.81
C THR A 175 15.25 -3.04 -21.12
N GLU A 176 16.42 -3.24 -21.76
CA GLU A 176 16.69 -2.59 -23.06
C GLU A 176 15.68 -3.04 -24.14
N ASP A 177 15.22 -4.29 -24.09
CA ASP A 177 14.21 -4.82 -25.02
C ASP A 177 12.83 -4.18 -24.79
N GLU A 178 12.40 -4.03 -23.52
CA GLU A 178 11.16 -3.32 -23.17
C GLU A 178 11.21 -1.86 -23.66
N ILE A 179 12.37 -1.21 -23.50
CA ILE A 179 12.57 0.17 -23.94
C ILE A 179 12.56 0.26 -25.46
N ALA A 180 13.24 -0.65 -26.17
CA ALA A 180 13.24 -0.68 -27.64
C ALA A 180 11.83 -0.91 -28.21
N ALA A 181 11.06 -1.82 -27.61
CA ALA A 181 9.67 -2.07 -27.97
C ALA A 181 8.81 -0.83 -27.76
N GLU A 182 8.96 -0.13 -26.63
CA GLU A 182 8.22 1.10 -26.36
C GLU A 182 8.62 2.25 -27.29
N ILE A 183 9.91 2.37 -27.65
CA ILE A 183 10.36 3.35 -28.65
C ILE A 183 9.72 3.06 -30.02
N ALA A 184 9.67 1.79 -30.44
CA ALA A 184 9.03 1.41 -31.70
C ALA A 184 7.53 1.73 -31.69
N ARG A 185 6.84 1.44 -30.57
CA ARG A 185 5.42 1.78 -30.37
C ARG A 185 5.19 3.29 -30.49
N LEU A 186 6.03 4.09 -29.84
CA LEU A 186 5.95 5.56 -29.88
C LEU A 186 6.25 6.14 -31.28
N GLY A 187 7.17 5.52 -32.03
CA GLY A 187 7.46 5.91 -33.42
C GLY A 187 6.32 5.58 -34.39
N GLY A 188 5.61 4.47 -34.17
CA GLY A 188 4.41 4.10 -34.91
C GLY A 188 3.23 5.04 -34.67
N ASP A 189 3.02 5.45 -33.41
CA ASP A 189 1.96 6.41 -33.05
C ASP A 189 2.17 7.79 -33.70
N GLN A 190 3.42 8.25 -33.78
CA GLN A 190 3.76 9.52 -34.47
C GLN A 190 3.54 9.47 -35.98
N SER A 191 3.76 8.31 -36.61
CA SER A 191 3.52 8.11 -38.04
C SER A 191 2.02 8.08 -38.38
N THR A 192 1.19 7.61 -37.44
CA THR A 192 -0.27 7.53 -37.61
C THR A 192 -0.97 8.88 -37.41
N GLN A 193 -0.41 9.78 -36.59
CA GLN A 193 -0.91 11.15 -36.42
C GLN A 193 -0.46 12.13 -37.53
N ALA A 194 0.50 11.75 -38.38
CA ALA A 194 1.06 12.61 -39.42
C ALA A 194 0.39 12.48 -40.81
N ALA A 195 -0.67 11.69 -40.97
CA ALA A 195 -1.39 11.59 -42.23
C ALA A 195 -2.25 12.85 -42.46
N PRO A 196 -1.96 13.70 -43.47
CA PRO A 196 -2.74 14.89 -43.74
C PRO A 196 -4.04 14.53 -44.45
N THR A 197 -5.15 15.11 -43.98
CA THR A 197 -6.38 15.24 -44.74
C THR A 197 -6.07 16.03 -46.01
N THR A 198 -5.87 15.34 -47.14
CA THR A 198 -5.73 15.99 -48.45
C THR A 198 -6.43 15.15 -49.49
N THR A 199 -7.71 15.46 -49.74
CA THR A 199 -8.45 15.37 -51.03
C THR A 199 -9.91 15.76 -50.75
N ALA A 200 -10.68 16.42 -51.61
CA ALA A 200 -10.45 16.96 -52.95
C ALA A 200 -11.61 17.91 -53.30
N THR A 201 -11.33 18.84 -54.23
CA THR A 201 -12.21 19.48 -55.24
C THR A 201 -13.52 20.15 -54.83
#